data_AF-A0A498QH65-F1
#
_entry.id   AF-A0A498QH65-F1
#
_cell.length_a   1.000
_cell.length_b   1.000
_cell.length_c   1.000
_cell.angle_alpha   90.00
_cell.angle_beta   90.00
_cell.angle_gamma   90.00
#
_symmetry.space_group_name_H-M   'P 1'
#
loop_
_entity.id
_entity.type
_entity.pdbx_description
1 polymer ?
#
loop_
_entity_poly.entity_id
_entity_poly.type
_entity_poly.pdbx_seq_one_letter_code
_entity_poly.pdbx_strand_id
1 'polypeptide(L)'
;MPTSPPAGWYFNPDGSGGQRYWDGQHWTKHCRADRSTAPSPLRAVANGVRRGWSGLPAALRLLLPIALVLTLVGIGFAFWVKSPRDDWARLPKRLNCQLQEGPKPPDNLTVASVDVGHPRSGVLQLVVRFAQPLPQSPAGNHSSGFVGYVLTYSVANNGKKFVELGPEQDTDDLAIIRTQGPSSTDASMRPDRDTNARRITPDTMQINLELKRLGVENQPVIPELTVDSQFNTPSTTTVQYAPQVCRG
;
A
#
# COMPACT_ATOMS: atom_id res chain seq x y z
N MET A 1 -15.99 -33.78 -67.86
CA MET A 1 -14.80 -34.63 -67.59
C MET A 1 -13.79 -33.76 -66.87
N PRO A 2 -13.15 -34.18 -65.77
CA PRO A 2 -12.14 -33.36 -65.10
C PRO A 2 -10.84 -33.38 -65.91
N THR A 3 -10.38 -32.20 -66.30
CA THR A 3 -9.11 -31.98 -67.01
C THR A 3 -7.99 -31.91 -65.98
N SER A 4 -6.97 -32.78 -66.08
CA SER A 4 -5.79 -32.72 -65.22
C SER A 4 -5.08 -31.36 -65.31
N PRO A 5 -4.48 -30.87 -64.21
CA PRO A 5 -3.80 -29.58 -64.21
C PRO A 5 -2.60 -29.59 -65.18
N PRO A 6 -2.31 -28.45 -65.83
CA PRO A 6 -1.17 -28.34 -66.76
C PRO A 6 0.16 -28.51 -66.02
N ALA A 7 1.20 -28.89 -66.77
CA ALA A 7 2.54 -29.07 -66.23
C ALA A 7 3.05 -27.79 -65.53
N GLY A 8 3.53 -27.91 -64.30
CA GLY A 8 3.86 -26.76 -63.47
C GLY A 8 4.33 -27.12 -62.07
N TRP A 9 4.74 -26.10 -61.31
CA TRP A 9 5.14 -26.26 -59.91
C TRP A 9 3.92 -26.09 -59.00
N TYR A 10 3.63 -27.12 -58.22
CA TYR A 10 2.49 -27.14 -57.30
C TYR A 10 2.94 -27.52 -55.90
N PHE A 11 2.10 -27.27 -54.90
CA PHE A 11 2.42 -27.59 -53.50
C PHE A 11 2.66 -29.10 -53.35
N ASN A 12 3.74 -29.48 -52.66
CA ASN A 12 4.10 -30.89 -52.54
C ASN A 12 3.08 -31.62 -51.62
N PRO A 13 2.30 -32.59 -52.14
CA PRO A 13 1.28 -33.28 -51.34
C PRO A 13 1.88 -34.19 -50.25
N ASP A 14 3.17 -34.55 -50.35
CA ASP A 14 3.86 -35.44 -49.40
C ASP A 14 4.20 -34.74 -48.06
N GLY A 15 3.79 -33.49 -47.85
CA GLY A 15 3.91 -32.79 -46.56
C GLY A 15 5.32 -32.32 -46.18
N SER A 16 6.33 -32.53 -47.03
CA SER A 16 7.75 -32.16 -46.77
C SER A 16 8.05 -30.65 -46.87
N GLY A 17 7.04 -29.83 -47.15
CA GLY A 17 7.19 -28.40 -47.41
C GLY A 17 7.79 -28.11 -48.80
N GLY A 18 7.50 -26.93 -49.35
CA GLY A 18 7.94 -26.55 -50.69
C GLY A 18 7.03 -27.03 -51.82
N GLN A 19 7.52 -26.90 -53.07
CA GLN A 19 6.77 -27.19 -54.27
C GLN A 19 7.43 -28.31 -55.08
N ARG A 20 6.62 -29.18 -55.68
CA ARG A 20 7.05 -30.29 -56.54
C ARG A 20 6.55 -30.06 -57.96
N TYR A 21 7.32 -30.50 -58.96
CA TYR A 21 6.95 -30.29 -60.35
C TYR A 21 6.03 -31.42 -60.86
N TRP A 22 4.86 -31.05 -61.36
CA TRP A 22 3.90 -31.90 -62.06
C TRP A 22 4.13 -31.78 -63.57
N ASP A 23 4.26 -32.90 -64.27
CA ASP A 23 4.53 -32.90 -65.73
C ASP A 23 3.25 -32.95 -66.60
N GLY A 24 2.07 -32.95 -65.98
CA GLY A 24 0.78 -33.08 -66.66
C GLY A 24 0.14 -34.46 -66.48
N GLN A 25 0.92 -35.49 -66.13
CA GLN A 25 0.44 -36.85 -65.89
C GLN A 25 0.87 -37.42 -64.53
N HIS A 26 2.08 -37.09 -64.06
CA HIS A 26 2.65 -37.58 -62.80
C HIS A 26 3.51 -36.53 -62.07
N TRP A 27 3.71 -36.74 -60.77
CA TRP A 27 4.61 -35.92 -59.96
C TRP A 27 6.07 -36.34 -60.19
N THR A 28 6.88 -35.44 -60.73
CA THR A 28 8.32 -35.69 -60.97
C THR A 28 9.12 -35.66 -59.66
N LYS A 29 10.37 -36.13 -59.65
CA LYS A 29 11.24 -36.06 -58.46
C LYS A 29 11.81 -34.65 -58.19
N HIS A 30 11.51 -33.67 -59.05
CA HIS A 30 12.00 -32.31 -58.89
C HIS A 30 11.19 -31.58 -57.82
N CYS A 31 11.84 -31.27 -56.70
CA CYS A 31 11.31 -30.46 -55.62
C CYS A 31 12.11 -29.16 -55.52
N ARG A 32 11.43 -28.04 -55.28
CA ARG A 32 12.04 -26.76 -54.91
C ARG A 32 11.61 -26.39 -53.50
N ALA A 33 12.60 -26.03 -52.67
CA ALA A 33 12.33 -25.50 -51.35
C ALA A 33 11.59 -24.15 -51.47
N ASP A 34 10.61 -23.92 -50.60
CA ASP A 34 9.95 -22.62 -50.52
C ASP A 34 10.98 -21.57 -50.08
N ARG A 35 11.15 -20.50 -50.86
CA ARG A 35 12.03 -19.37 -50.50
C ARG A 35 11.57 -18.65 -49.23
N SER A 36 10.38 -18.95 -48.73
CA SER A 36 9.75 -18.26 -47.60
C SER A 36 10.23 -18.74 -46.22
N THR A 37 11.13 -19.73 -46.13
CA THR A 37 11.74 -20.08 -44.83
C THR A 37 12.88 -19.10 -44.52
N ALA A 38 12.52 -17.85 -44.26
CA ALA A 38 13.45 -16.86 -43.72
C ALA A 38 14.06 -17.41 -42.41
N PRO A 39 15.40 -17.42 -42.25
CA PRO A 39 16.00 -17.80 -40.99
C PRO A 39 15.46 -16.88 -39.89
N SER A 40 14.97 -17.44 -38.78
CA SER A 40 14.45 -16.60 -37.70
C SER A 40 15.57 -15.67 -37.19
N PRO A 41 15.28 -14.38 -36.97
CA PRO A 41 16.30 -13.41 -36.53
C PRO A 41 16.91 -13.84 -35.19
N LEU A 42 16.13 -14.51 -34.33
CA LEU A 42 16.59 -15.06 -33.07
C LEU A 42 17.65 -16.16 -33.24
N ARG A 43 17.55 -17.01 -34.28
CA ARG A 43 18.56 -18.05 -34.56
C ARG A 43 19.85 -17.45 -35.12
N ALA A 44 19.77 -16.38 -35.91
CA ALA A 44 20.94 -15.68 -36.42
C ALA A 44 21.72 -15.00 -35.28
N VAL A 45 21.02 -14.33 -34.36
CA VAL A 45 21.61 -13.72 -33.17
C VAL A 45 22.24 -14.79 -32.25
N ALA A 46 21.52 -15.89 -31.98
CA ALA A 46 22.03 -16.98 -31.15
C ALA A 46 23.31 -17.60 -31.74
N ASN A 47 23.38 -17.78 -33.05
CA ASN A 47 24.56 -18.34 -33.73
C ASN A 47 25.75 -17.38 -33.75
N GLY A 48 25.52 -16.06 -33.78
CA GLY A 48 26.56 -15.04 -33.65
C GLY A 48 27.18 -15.04 -32.25
N VAL A 49 26.33 -15.09 -31.21
CA VAL A 49 26.75 -15.18 -29.81
C VAL A 49 27.54 -16.46 -29.56
N ARG A 50 27.12 -17.61 -30.13
CA ARG A 50 27.81 -18.90 -29.98
C ARG A 50 29.23 -18.89 -30.56
N ARG A 51 29.43 -18.27 -31.73
CA ARG A 51 30.75 -18.14 -32.37
C ARG A 51 31.68 -17.20 -31.61
N GLY A 52 31.15 -16.07 -31.11
CA GLY A 52 31.91 -15.16 -30.25
C GLY A 52 32.34 -15.80 -28.94
N TRP A 53 31.47 -16.62 -28.32
CA TRP A 53 31.81 -17.36 -27.10
C TRP A 53 32.87 -18.44 -27.30
N SER A 54 32.90 -19.12 -28.45
CA SER A 54 33.90 -20.16 -28.75
C SER A 54 35.33 -19.63 -29.01
N GLY A 55 35.54 -18.31 -29.07
CA GLY A 55 36.87 -17.69 -29.19
C GLY A 55 37.50 -17.28 -27.85
N LEU A 56 36.75 -17.29 -26.75
CA LEU A 56 37.26 -16.86 -25.43
C LEU A 56 38.00 -17.99 -24.70
N PRO A 57 39.04 -17.71 -23.90
CA PRO A 57 39.68 -18.74 -23.07
C PRO A 57 38.67 -19.38 -22.10
N ALA A 58 38.81 -20.69 -21.85
CA ALA A 58 37.82 -21.49 -21.10
C ALA A 58 37.48 -20.91 -19.71
N ALA A 59 38.48 -20.33 -19.03
CA ALA A 59 38.29 -19.68 -17.73
C ALA A 59 37.29 -18.51 -17.79
N LEU A 60 37.33 -17.68 -18.85
CA LEU A 60 36.45 -16.53 -18.98
C LEU A 60 35.00 -16.94 -19.28
N ARG A 61 34.79 -18.06 -19.98
CA ARG A 61 33.45 -18.61 -20.25
C ARG A 61 32.75 -19.12 -19.00
N LEU A 62 33.51 -19.55 -18.00
CA LEU A 62 32.99 -19.99 -16.70
C LEU A 62 32.79 -18.80 -15.74
N LEU A 63 33.71 -17.84 -15.73
CA LEU A 63 33.64 -16.71 -14.80
C LEU A 63 32.54 -15.70 -15.14
N LEU A 64 32.25 -15.44 -16.42
CA LEU A 64 31.21 -14.50 -16.85
C LEU A 64 29.79 -14.86 -16.36
N PRO A 65 29.27 -16.08 -16.55
CA PRO A 65 27.94 -16.44 -16.07
C PRO A 65 27.88 -16.48 -14.54
N ILE A 66 28.96 -16.92 -13.87
CA ILE A 66 29.03 -16.94 -12.40
C ILE A 66 29.00 -15.50 -11.86
N ALA A 67 29.80 -14.60 -12.42
CA ALA A 67 29.80 -13.19 -12.05
C ALA A 67 28.43 -12.54 -12.29
N LEU A 68 27.78 -12.84 -13.42
CA LEU A 68 26.42 -12.36 -13.72
C LEU A 68 25.42 -12.83 -12.66
N VAL A 69 25.42 -14.12 -12.32
CA VAL A 69 24.54 -14.69 -11.29
C VAL A 69 24.83 -14.05 -9.94
N LEU A 70 26.09 -13.92 -9.54
CA LEU A 70 26.46 -13.27 -8.28
C LEU A 70 26.05 -11.80 -8.25
N THR A 71 26.15 -11.06 -9.36
CA THR A 71 25.64 -9.69 -9.43
C THR A 71 24.12 -9.62 -9.35
N LEU A 72 23.38 -10.53 -9.99
CA LEU A 72 21.92 -10.57 -9.90
C LEU A 72 21.44 -10.97 -8.51
N VAL A 73 22.11 -11.94 -7.88
CA VAL A 73 21.88 -12.32 -6.48
C VAL A 73 22.22 -11.16 -5.55
N GLY A 74 23.34 -10.47 -5.77
CA GLY A 74 23.74 -9.29 -5.01
C GLY A 74 22.76 -8.11 -5.16
N ILE A 75 22.26 -7.86 -6.38
CA ILE A 75 21.23 -6.86 -6.65
C ILE A 75 19.91 -7.27 -5.98
N GLY A 76 19.47 -8.51 -6.16
CA GLY A 76 18.25 -9.02 -5.52
C GLY A 76 18.33 -8.95 -3.99
N PHE A 77 19.47 -9.33 -3.42
CA PHE A 77 19.75 -9.21 -1.99
C PHE A 77 19.81 -7.76 -1.54
N ALA A 78 20.41 -6.84 -2.29
CA ALA A 78 20.42 -5.41 -1.95
C ALA A 78 19.02 -4.77 -2.02
N PHE A 79 18.17 -5.20 -2.95
CA PHE A 79 16.76 -4.80 -2.98
C PHE A 79 15.96 -5.42 -1.83
N TRP A 80 16.28 -6.63 -1.41
CA TRP A 80 15.64 -7.32 -0.28
C TRP A 80 16.08 -6.78 1.10
N VAL A 81 17.37 -6.41 1.24
CA VAL A 81 17.96 -5.87 2.48
C VAL A 81 17.79 -4.35 2.60
N LYS A 82 17.25 -3.66 1.58
CA LYS A 82 16.64 -2.36 1.80
C LYS A 82 15.38 -2.55 2.67
N SER A 83 15.60 -2.72 3.97
CA SER A 83 14.61 -2.48 5.00
C SER A 83 13.91 -1.15 4.68
N PRO A 84 12.59 -1.04 4.90
CA PRO A 84 11.92 0.24 4.86
C PRO A 84 12.79 1.20 5.66
N ARG A 85 13.24 2.28 5.02
CA ARG A 85 14.05 3.30 5.67
C ARG A 85 13.38 3.64 6.99
N ASP A 86 14.15 4.02 8.01
CA ASP A 86 13.59 4.55 9.26
C ASP A 86 12.76 5.81 8.94
N ASP A 87 11.51 5.60 8.52
CA ASP A 87 10.53 6.59 8.07
C ASP A 87 10.09 7.48 9.25
N TRP A 88 10.55 7.13 10.45
CA TRP A 88 10.38 7.83 11.72
C TRP A 88 11.36 9.00 11.91
N ALA A 89 12.45 9.09 11.15
CA ALA A 89 13.41 10.19 11.28
C ALA A 89 12.80 11.58 10.93
N ARG A 90 11.70 11.59 10.18
CA ARG A 90 10.95 12.81 9.81
C ARG A 90 9.75 13.06 10.70
N LEU A 91 9.51 12.21 11.69
CA LEU A 91 8.37 12.36 12.58
C LEU A 91 8.54 13.64 13.40
N PRO A 92 7.59 14.60 13.34
CA PRO A 92 7.65 15.77 14.18
C PRO A 92 7.60 15.34 15.64
N LYS A 93 8.31 16.02 16.56
CA LYS A 93 8.24 15.68 18.00
C LYS A 93 6.93 16.13 18.63
N ARG A 94 6.31 17.17 18.07
CA ARG A 94 5.05 17.78 18.52
C ARG A 94 4.23 18.25 17.33
N LEU A 95 2.92 18.23 17.49
CA LEU A 95 1.98 18.89 16.59
C LEU A 95 1.45 20.17 17.24
N ASN A 96 1.34 21.22 16.43
CA ASN A 96 0.71 22.48 16.82
C ASN A 96 -0.75 22.46 16.39
N CYS A 97 -1.65 22.73 17.34
CA CYS A 97 -3.08 22.71 17.10
C CYS A 97 -3.60 24.10 16.74
N GLN A 98 -4.38 24.15 15.67
CA GLN A 98 -5.08 25.36 15.23
C GLN A 98 -6.58 25.12 15.33
N LEU A 99 -7.25 26.03 16.03
CA LEU A 99 -8.70 26.08 16.08
C LEU A 99 -9.23 26.53 14.71
N GLN A 100 -10.16 25.76 14.16
CA GLN A 100 -10.82 26.11 12.90
C GLN A 100 -11.96 27.10 13.14
N GLU A 101 -12.65 27.49 12.08
CA GLU A 101 -13.82 28.36 12.18
C GLU A 101 -14.96 27.69 12.95
N GLY A 102 -15.60 28.45 13.85
CA GLY A 102 -16.76 28.00 14.61
C GLY A 102 -16.73 28.45 16.08
N PRO A 103 -17.68 27.93 16.90
CA PRO A 103 -17.75 28.25 18.32
C PRO A 103 -16.51 27.77 19.07
N LYS A 104 -15.88 28.64 19.86
CA LYS A 104 -14.70 28.26 20.66
C LYS A 104 -15.08 27.17 21.68
N PRO A 105 -14.33 26.05 21.75
CA PRO A 105 -14.53 25.05 22.78
C PRO A 105 -14.17 25.61 24.17
N PRO A 106 -14.77 25.08 25.25
CA PRO A 106 -14.33 25.36 26.61
C PRO A 106 -12.86 24.95 26.83
N ASP A 107 -12.21 25.53 27.84
CA ASP A 107 -10.78 25.31 28.08
C ASP A 107 -10.46 23.84 28.40
N ASN A 108 -11.37 23.11 29.04
CA ASN A 108 -11.24 21.67 29.29
C ASN A 108 -11.39 20.77 28.06
N LEU A 109 -11.78 21.32 26.91
CA LEU A 109 -11.78 20.65 25.61
C LEU A 109 -10.70 21.21 24.67
N THR A 110 -9.93 22.21 25.11
CA THR A 110 -8.88 22.85 24.31
C THR A 110 -7.59 22.05 24.40
N VAL A 111 -7.03 21.67 23.25
CA VAL A 111 -5.77 20.93 23.15
C VAL A 111 -4.61 21.89 23.38
N ALA A 112 -3.79 21.61 24.38
CA ALA A 112 -2.60 22.39 24.70
C ALA A 112 -1.40 21.96 23.84
N SER A 113 -1.21 20.65 23.65
CA SER A 113 -0.13 20.12 22.82
C SER A 113 -0.37 18.65 22.47
N VAL A 114 0.20 18.20 21.37
CA VAL A 114 0.25 16.78 21.02
C VAL A 114 1.70 16.36 20.87
N ASP A 115 2.21 15.53 21.77
CA ASP A 115 3.52 14.91 21.61
C ASP A 115 3.39 13.69 20.68
N VAL A 116 4.36 13.50 19.79
CA VAL A 116 4.37 12.40 18.83
C VAL A 116 5.58 11.52 19.06
N GLY A 117 5.38 10.21 19.04
CA GLY A 117 6.44 9.23 19.26
C GLY A 117 6.23 7.93 18.48
N HIS A 118 7.22 7.06 18.57
CA HIS A 118 7.18 5.73 17.96
C HIS A 118 7.73 4.68 18.96
N PRO A 119 6.92 4.15 19.88
CA PRO A 119 7.41 3.23 20.91
C PRO A 119 7.99 1.93 20.32
N ARG A 120 7.57 1.56 19.10
CA ARG A 120 8.07 0.38 18.36
C ARG A 120 8.06 0.64 16.85
N SER A 121 8.72 -0.24 16.11
CA SER A 121 8.62 -0.29 14.65
C SER A 121 7.16 -0.49 14.22
N GLY A 122 6.58 0.52 13.56
CA GLY A 122 5.22 0.43 13.02
C GLY A 122 4.11 0.94 13.94
N VAL A 123 4.43 1.46 15.13
CA VAL A 123 3.44 2.02 16.07
C VAL A 123 3.59 3.54 16.14
N LEU A 124 2.55 4.27 15.74
CA LEU A 124 2.46 5.70 15.94
C LEU A 124 1.84 5.98 17.32
N GLN A 125 2.53 6.77 18.14
CA GLN A 125 2.01 7.25 19.41
C GLN A 125 1.71 8.75 19.33
N LEU A 126 0.52 9.13 19.78
CA LEU A 126 0.10 10.51 19.99
C LEU A 126 -0.30 10.67 21.45
N VAL A 127 0.31 11.64 22.15
CA VAL A 127 -0.03 12.00 23.53
C VAL A 127 -0.64 13.39 23.51
N VAL A 128 -1.98 13.43 23.60
CA VAL A 128 -2.78 14.65 23.53
C VAL A 128 -2.96 15.19 24.94
N ARG A 129 -2.41 16.38 25.20
CA ARG A 129 -2.56 17.10 26.47
C ARG A 129 -3.57 18.22 26.29
N PHE A 130 -4.56 18.27 27.17
CA PHE A 130 -5.57 19.32 27.21
C PHE A 130 -5.16 20.44 28.18
N ALA A 131 -5.70 21.64 27.99
CA ALA A 131 -5.38 22.80 28.82
C ALA A 131 -5.91 22.66 30.26
N GLN A 132 -6.96 21.87 30.46
CA GLN A 132 -7.54 21.53 31.76
C GLN A 132 -7.99 20.06 31.78
N PRO A 133 -8.26 19.48 32.97
CA PRO A 133 -8.81 18.14 33.08
C PRO A 133 -10.08 17.96 32.24
N LEU A 134 -10.08 16.93 31.39
CA LEU A 134 -11.19 16.57 30.54
C LEU A 134 -12.43 16.25 31.39
N PRO A 135 -13.64 16.57 30.90
CA PRO A 135 -14.88 16.19 31.59
C PRO A 135 -15.02 14.67 31.71
N GLN A 136 -15.99 14.25 32.52
CA GLN A 136 -16.40 12.85 32.60
C GLN A 136 -16.83 12.34 31.23
N SER A 137 -16.53 11.07 30.98
CA SER A 137 -16.88 10.42 29.73
C SER A 137 -18.40 10.39 29.53
N PRO A 138 -18.87 10.53 28.28
CA PRO A 138 -20.28 10.67 28.02
C PRO A 138 -21.01 9.34 28.30
N ALA A 139 -22.23 9.43 28.81
CA ALA A 139 -23.06 8.27 29.09
C ALA A 139 -23.74 7.77 27.81
N GLY A 140 -23.86 6.45 27.65
CA GLY A 140 -24.54 5.84 26.51
C GLY A 140 -23.64 4.87 25.73
N ASN A 141 -24.03 4.57 24.50
CA ASN A 141 -23.31 3.65 23.62
C ASN A 141 -23.50 4.02 22.16
N HIS A 142 -22.80 3.33 21.27
CA HIS A 142 -22.85 3.60 19.83
C HIS A 142 -24.24 3.39 19.20
N SER A 143 -25.12 2.58 19.81
CA SER A 143 -26.47 2.30 19.30
C SER A 143 -27.49 3.36 19.74
N SER A 144 -27.42 3.83 20.99
CA SER A 144 -28.34 4.83 21.57
C SER A 144 -27.84 6.27 21.40
N GLY A 145 -26.58 6.45 21.03
CA GLY A 145 -25.88 7.72 21.12
C GLY A 145 -25.32 7.97 22.52
N PHE A 146 -24.45 8.98 22.57
CA PHE A 146 -23.75 9.44 23.78
C PHE A 146 -24.30 10.79 24.24
N VAL A 147 -24.48 10.95 25.55
CA VAL A 147 -24.96 12.16 26.23
C VAL A 147 -23.83 12.77 27.06
N GLY A 148 -23.66 14.09 26.95
CA GLY A 148 -22.57 14.83 27.58
C GLY A 148 -21.56 15.35 26.56
N TYR A 149 -20.31 15.54 27.00
CA TYR A 149 -19.22 15.97 26.12
C TYR A 149 -18.69 14.79 25.31
N VAL A 150 -18.79 14.87 24.00
CA VAL A 150 -18.31 13.84 23.08
C VAL A 150 -17.12 14.41 22.32
N LEU A 151 -15.98 13.70 22.40
CA LEU A 151 -14.77 14.00 21.66
C LEU A 151 -14.53 12.91 20.63
N THR A 152 -14.32 13.33 19.38
CA THR A 152 -13.96 12.43 18.27
C THR A 152 -12.58 12.80 17.77
N TYR A 153 -11.70 11.82 17.66
CA TYR A 153 -10.32 12.01 17.21
C TYR A 153 -10.15 11.35 15.86
N SER A 154 -9.83 12.16 14.84
CA SER A 154 -9.54 11.68 13.51
C SER A 154 -8.04 11.74 13.27
N VAL A 155 -7.41 10.63 12.89
CA VAL A 155 -5.98 10.61 12.56
C VAL A 155 -5.82 10.38 11.07
N ALA A 156 -5.03 11.26 10.45
CA ALA A 156 -4.68 11.21 9.05
C ALA A 156 -3.17 11.04 8.87
N ASN A 157 -2.80 10.39 7.78
CA ASN A 157 -1.42 10.31 7.31
C ASN A 157 -1.35 10.93 5.92
N ASN A 158 -0.47 11.93 5.72
CA ASN A 158 -0.37 12.65 4.44
C ASN A 158 -1.74 13.19 3.95
N GLY A 159 -2.56 13.72 4.87
CA GLY A 159 -3.90 14.24 4.58
C GLY A 159 -4.99 13.19 4.36
N LYS A 160 -4.67 11.90 4.38
CA LYS A 160 -5.64 10.81 4.24
C LYS A 160 -6.02 10.24 5.62
N LYS A 161 -7.26 10.47 6.05
CA LYS A 161 -7.81 9.92 7.31
C LYS A 161 -7.83 8.38 7.25
N PHE A 162 -7.16 7.72 8.18
CA PHE A 162 -7.08 6.26 8.23
C PHE A 162 -7.78 5.64 9.45
N VAL A 163 -7.96 6.42 10.52
CA VAL A 163 -8.66 5.98 11.74
C VAL A 163 -9.46 7.12 12.35
N GLU A 164 -10.59 6.75 12.95
CA GLU A 164 -11.44 7.63 13.75
C GLU A 164 -11.70 6.95 15.09
N LEU A 165 -11.53 7.70 16.18
CA LEU A 165 -11.70 7.25 17.55
C LEU A 165 -12.83 8.05 18.21
N GLY A 166 -13.66 7.39 19.00
CA GLY A 166 -14.73 8.01 19.79
C GLY A 166 -14.80 7.42 21.20
N PRO A 167 -15.71 7.90 22.05
CA PRO A 167 -15.88 7.36 23.40
C PRO A 167 -16.26 5.88 23.36
N GLU A 168 -15.69 5.09 24.27
CA GLU A 168 -16.08 3.70 24.49
C GLU A 168 -17.11 3.61 25.63
N GLN A 169 -18.14 2.77 25.44
CA GLN A 169 -19.24 2.63 26.39
C GLN A 169 -18.73 2.31 27.80
N ASP A 170 -19.22 3.06 28.80
CA ASP A 170 -18.97 2.85 30.22
C ASP A 170 -17.47 2.86 30.61
N THR A 171 -16.62 3.52 29.82
CA THR A 171 -15.18 3.67 30.11
C THR A 171 -14.70 5.10 29.85
N ASP A 172 -13.48 5.42 30.33
CA ASP A 172 -12.74 6.63 29.97
C ASP A 172 -11.81 6.45 28.76
N ASP A 173 -11.92 5.30 28.09
CA ASP A 173 -11.10 4.94 26.95
C ASP A 173 -11.80 5.34 25.64
N LEU A 174 -11.05 5.29 24.55
CA LEU A 174 -11.58 5.52 23.22
C LEU A 174 -11.62 4.21 22.42
N ALA A 175 -12.71 4.01 21.70
CA ALA A 175 -12.84 2.94 20.72
C ALA A 175 -12.57 3.44 19.31
N ILE A 176 -12.02 2.54 18.48
CA ILE A 176 -11.82 2.79 17.06
C ILE A 176 -13.15 2.60 16.36
N ILE A 177 -13.83 3.70 16.01
CA ILE A 177 -15.17 3.67 15.44
C ILE A 177 -15.16 3.54 13.91
N ARG A 178 -14.07 3.93 13.23
CA ARG A 178 -13.91 3.76 11.78
C ARG A 178 -12.45 3.52 11.41
N THR A 179 -12.23 2.68 10.40
CA THR A 179 -10.93 2.45 9.75
C THR A 179 -11.09 2.50 8.24
N GLN A 180 -10.01 2.74 7.49
CA GLN A 180 -10.06 2.89 6.03
C GLN A 180 -9.74 1.59 5.23
N GLY A 181 -10.05 0.41 5.79
CA GLY A 181 -9.74 -0.90 5.18
C GLY A 181 -10.92 -1.59 4.49
N PRO A 182 -10.69 -2.43 3.45
CA PRO A 182 -11.74 -3.14 2.70
C PRO A 182 -12.48 -4.24 3.48
N SER A 183 -12.04 -4.55 4.71
CA SER A 183 -12.63 -5.59 5.56
C SER A 183 -13.27 -5.08 6.85
N SER A 184 -13.46 -3.76 7.02
CA SER A 184 -14.00 -3.20 8.27
C SER A 184 -15.53 -3.06 8.24
N THR A 185 -16.24 -4.15 7.92
CA THR A 185 -17.69 -4.23 8.19
C THR A 185 -18.00 -4.27 9.68
N ASP A 186 -16.99 -4.55 10.53
CA ASP A 186 -17.05 -4.35 11.97
C ASP A 186 -16.68 -2.92 12.32
N ALA A 187 -17.67 -2.16 12.80
CA ALA A 187 -17.59 -0.75 13.19
C ALA A 187 -16.76 -0.48 14.46
N SER A 188 -16.07 -1.49 15.00
CA SER A 188 -15.19 -1.32 16.16
C SER A 188 -13.98 -2.26 16.08
N MET A 189 -12.78 -1.69 15.97
CA MET A 189 -11.55 -2.49 16.03
C MET A 189 -11.19 -2.74 17.50
N ARG A 190 -11.16 -4.01 17.92
CA ARG A 190 -10.81 -4.38 19.30
C ARG A 190 -9.42 -3.83 19.68
N PRO A 191 -9.31 -3.10 20.81
CA PRO A 191 -8.03 -2.63 21.32
C PRO A 191 -7.06 -3.79 21.60
N ASP A 192 -5.78 -3.56 21.34
CA ASP A 192 -4.70 -4.45 21.71
C ASP A 192 -3.53 -3.69 22.35
N ARG A 193 -2.38 -4.35 22.51
CA ARG A 193 -1.18 -3.77 23.13
C ARG A 193 -0.63 -2.56 22.37
N ASP A 194 -0.76 -2.52 21.05
CA ASP A 194 -0.10 -1.57 20.15
C ASP A 194 -1.08 -0.65 19.41
N THR A 195 -2.36 -1.00 19.43
CA THR A 195 -3.48 -0.21 18.94
C THR A 195 -4.51 -0.02 20.05
N ASN A 196 -4.40 1.08 20.78
CA ASN A 196 -5.30 1.44 21.89
C ASN A 196 -5.31 2.95 22.08
N ALA A 197 -6.37 3.45 22.70
CA ALA A 197 -6.48 4.86 23.03
C ALA A 197 -7.16 4.99 24.40
N ARG A 198 -6.46 5.61 25.34
CA ARG A 198 -6.87 5.64 26.74
C ARG A 198 -6.51 6.94 27.43
N ARG A 199 -7.31 7.31 28.43
CA ARG A 199 -6.97 8.39 29.34
C ARG A 199 -5.89 7.90 30.33
N ILE A 200 -4.75 8.57 30.38
CA ILE A 200 -3.64 8.21 31.28
C ILE A 200 -3.54 9.15 32.49
N THR A 201 -3.95 10.40 32.34
CA THR A 201 -4.12 11.39 33.40
C THR A 201 -5.40 12.18 33.13
N PRO A 202 -5.96 12.92 34.11
CA PRO A 202 -7.22 13.65 33.92
C PRO A 202 -7.26 14.58 32.70
N ASP A 203 -6.11 15.09 32.26
CA ASP A 203 -5.90 16.04 31.17
C ASP A 203 -5.17 15.42 29.95
N THR A 204 -4.80 14.14 29.97
CA THR A 204 -3.96 13.55 28.92
C THR A 204 -4.55 12.25 28.37
N MET A 205 -4.71 12.22 27.04
CA MET A 205 -5.07 11.04 26.26
C MET A 205 -3.84 10.48 25.55
N GLN A 206 -3.60 9.19 25.70
CA GLN A 206 -2.58 8.48 24.92
C GLN A 206 -3.26 7.62 23.86
N ILE A 207 -2.80 7.76 22.62
CA ILE A 207 -3.28 7.02 21.46
C ILE A 207 -2.08 6.30 20.84
N ASN A 208 -2.11 4.98 20.81
CA ASN A 208 -1.16 4.11 20.12
C ASN A 208 -1.86 3.46 18.92
N LEU A 209 -1.24 3.48 17.75
CA LEU A 209 -1.83 2.99 16.50
C LEU A 209 -0.82 2.12 15.74
N GLU A 210 -1.12 0.84 15.58
CA GLU A 210 -0.35 -0.05 14.71
C GLU A 210 -0.71 0.26 13.25
N LEU A 211 0.21 0.93 12.56
CA LEU A 211 -0.01 1.46 11.22
C LEU A 211 -0.33 0.36 10.19
N LYS A 212 0.31 -0.81 10.36
CA LYS A 212 0.10 -1.97 9.49
C LYS A 212 -1.35 -2.46 9.51
N ARG A 213 -1.92 -2.66 10.71
CA ARG A 213 -3.34 -3.05 10.88
C ARG A 213 -4.30 -2.04 10.28
N LEU A 214 -3.90 -0.77 10.26
CA LEU A 214 -4.71 0.34 9.79
C LEU A 214 -4.48 0.68 8.30
N GLY A 215 -3.75 -0.17 7.56
CA GLY A 215 -3.53 -0.01 6.12
C GLY A 215 -2.53 1.10 5.75
N VAL A 216 -1.72 1.56 6.71
CA VAL A 216 -0.62 2.50 6.50
C VAL A 216 0.67 1.69 6.46
N GLU A 217 1.01 1.18 5.27
CA GLU A 217 2.21 0.36 5.05
C GLU A 217 3.14 1.01 4.01
N ASN A 218 4.45 0.89 4.21
CA ASN A 218 5.48 1.26 3.25
C ASN A 218 5.37 2.70 2.72
N GLN A 219 4.88 3.63 3.55
CA GLN A 219 4.75 5.04 3.21
C GLN A 219 5.24 5.94 4.36
N PRO A 220 5.78 7.13 4.07
CA PRO A 220 6.19 8.09 5.09
C PRO A 220 5.05 8.45 6.04
N VAL A 221 5.37 8.60 7.32
CA VAL A 221 4.41 8.95 8.38
C VAL A 221 4.48 10.45 8.67
N ILE A 222 3.47 11.17 8.21
CA ILE A 222 3.24 12.60 8.47
C ILE A 222 1.86 12.69 9.13
N PRO A 223 1.80 12.59 10.47
CA PRO A 223 0.53 12.50 11.18
C PRO A 223 -0.14 13.86 11.28
N GLU A 224 -1.45 13.85 11.10
CA GLU A 224 -2.35 14.95 11.40
C GLU A 224 -3.44 14.43 12.34
N LEU A 225 -3.70 15.17 13.43
CA LEU A 225 -4.74 14.85 14.38
C LEU A 225 -5.81 15.94 14.32
N THR A 226 -7.07 15.55 14.15
CA THR A 226 -8.21 16.45 14.31
C THR A 226 -9.01 16.03 15.53
N VAL A 227 -9.30 16.98 16.42
CA VAL A 227 -10.16 16.78 17.59
C VAL A 227 -11.46 17.56 17.37
N ASP A 228 -12.53 16.82 17.12
CA ASP A 228 -13.89 17.33 17.07
C ASP A 228 -14.51 17.23 18.45
N SER A 229 -15.25 18.25 18.87
CA SER A 229 -15.92 18.25 20.18
C SER A 229 -17.34 18.80 20.07
N GLN A 230 -18.24 18.17 20.81
CA GLN A 230 -19.64 18.56 20.86
C GLN A 230 -20.25 18.24 22.23
N PHE A 231 -21.36 18.91 22.54
CA PHE A 231 -22.16 18.64 23.72
C PHE A 231 -23.54 18.11 23.31
N ASN A 232 -23.85 16.90 23.74
CA ASN A 232 -25.10 16.21 23.43
C ASN A 232 -26.04 16.20 24.64
N THR A 233 -27.30 16.51 24.40
CA THR A 233 -28.40 16.25 25.34
C THR A 233 -29.10 14.95 24.94
N PRO A 234 -29.98 14.36 25.79
CA PRO A 234 -30.63 13.08 25.48
C PRO A 234 -31.42 13.03 24.17
N SER A 235 -31.75 14.19 23.57
CA SER A 235 -32.60 14.27 22.38
C SER A 235 -31.89 14.79 21.13
N THR A 236 -30.73 15.47 21.25
CA THR A 236 -29.99 16.03 20.10
C THR A 236 -28.58 16.52 20.46
N THR A 237 -27.74 16.74 19.44
CA THR A 237 -26.52 17.55 19.56
C THR A 237 -26.92 19.01 19.84
N THR A 238 -26.51 19.53 20.99
CA THR A 238 -26.91 20.85 21.45
C THR A 238 -25.91 21.92 21.04
N VAL A 239 -24.62 21.61 21.06
CA VAL A 239 -23.55 22.51 20.63
C VAL A 239 -22.46 21.71 19.93
N GLN A 240 -22.03 22.16 18.76
CA GLN A 240 -20.83 21.69 18.09
C GLN A 240 -19.78 22.80 18.14
N TYR A 241 -18.58 22.47 18.62
CA TYR A 241 -17.49 23.43 18.71
C TYR A 241 -16.60 23.36 17.46
N ALA A 242 -15.82 24.41 17.25
CA ALA A 242 -14.82 24.45 16.21
C ALA A 242 -13.81 23.30 16.37
N PRO A 243 -13.50 22.54 15.30
CA PRO A 243 -12.52 21.48 15.37
C PRO A 243 -11.11 22.05 15.60
N GLN A 244 -10.27 21.25 16.25
CA GLN A 244 -8.87 21.58 16.49
C GLN A 244 -8.00 20.67 15.64
N VAL A 245 -7.28 21.23 14.67
CA VAL A 245 -6.44 20.48 13.73
C VAL A 245 -4.98 20.67 14.12
N CYS A 246 -4.30 19.56 14.43
CA CYS A 246 -2.94 19.52 14.92
C CYS A 246 -2.01 18.96 13.84
N ARG A 247 -1.02 19.78 13.43
CA ARG A 247 -0.04 19.46 12.38
C ARG A 247 1.39 19.79 12.84
N GLY A 248 2.37 19.06 12.33
CA GLY A 248 3.80 19.22 12.63
C GLY A 248 4.55 20.01 11.57
#